data_AF-A0A5J5QWR3-F1
#
_entry.id   AF-A0A5J5QWR3-F1
#
_cell.length_a   1.000
_cell.length_b   1.000
_cell.length_c   1.000
_cell.angle_alpha   90.00
_cell.angle_beta   90.00
_cell.angle_gamma   90.00
#
_symmetry.space_group_name_H-M   'P 1'
#
loop_
_entity.id
_entity.type
_entity.pdbx_description
1 polymer ?
#
loop_
_entity_poly.entity_id
_entity_poly.type
_entity_poly.pdbx_seq_one_letter_code
_entity_poly.pdbx_strand_id
1 'polypeptide(L)'
;MRLAHITGSPPNPSHFTVLVRGVPWSPDNSYSNSVEQFFSTYYPESYLSHQMVYGSCTVDKLMKDAERMYRMLKSIDPRFLDRSLPYCIPGGAAHPFMVLNLRADSVSSSTSMDRLQPSQRRQECPAAFVFFRTRYAALVAAQVLQSSNPMLWVTELAPEPHDVYWSNLSIPYKQVWLRKITTLIASVVFMFLFLLPVTFVQGLTQLEHLDQLSRRVPFLKGILKQEFIHRVVTGYLPSVILMLFLYAVPPTMMLFSAMEGNISRSQRKRSACIKVLYFTIWNVFFVNVLSGSIIRQLTVFSSFKDAPKQLARAVPTQATFFTTYVLSSGWASLSCEIMQPFPLICNFFRKFILRTKVEPSSCALTFPHHTEIPRLLLFVHIGFTCSIMAPLILPFLLVFFFLAFLVYRNQILNVYVRKYESGGEFWPIVHNSAIFSLLLTQVIALGVFGIKRSPVASGFIIPLILLTLLFNEYCRQRFSPVFKRRPAQILIEMDQQDEQLGRKEEIHNQIRSAYFQNPIISHQVSINSNLPLSRNTSHHQGDEDNLHGLKSLKPLRYSTSSIR
;
A
#
# COMPACT_ATOMS: atom_id res chain seq x y z
N MET A 1 -10.16 17.19 -13.34
CA MET A 1 -8.82 16.58 -13.37
C MET A 1 -8.84 15.07 -13.45
N ARG A 2 -9.37 14.32 -12.45
CA ARG A 2 -9.39 12.84 -12.50
C ARG A 2 -10.00 12.29 -13.79
N LEU A 3 -11.19 12.76 -14.17
CA LEU A 3 -11.87 12.28 -15.38
C LEU A 3 -11.04 12.59 -16.64
N ALA A 4 -10.50 13.80 -16.74
CA ALA A 4 -9.60 14.20 -17.84
C ALA A 4 -8.34 13.33 -17.93
N HIS A 5 -7.78 12.90 -16.79
CA HIS A 5 -6.65 11.96 -16.76
C HIS A 5 -7.06 10.58 -17.27
N ILE A 6 -8.25 10.09 -16.91
CA ILE A 6 -8.75 8.78 -17.36
C ILE A 6 -9.03 8.78 -18.88
N THR A 7 -9.55 9.88 -19.42
CA THR A 7 -9.81 10.01 -20.87
C THR A 7 -8.53 10.22 -21.67
N GLY A 8 -7.54 10.92 -21.10
CA GLY A 8 -6.27 11.18 -21.77
C GLY A 8 -5.21 10.08 -21.62
N SER A 9 -5.44 9.09 -20.76
CA SER A 9 -4.50 7.98 -20.54
C SER A 9 -4.62 6.91 -21.64
N PRO A 10 -3.53 6.18 -21.95
CA PRO A 10 -3.59 5.05 -22.88
C PRO A 10 -4.58 3.97 -22.41
N PRO A 11 -5.05 3.10 -23.32
CA PRO A 11 -6.03 2.06 -22.99
C PRO A 11 -5.47 1.12 -21.92
N ASN A 12 -6.06 1.18 -20.74
CA ASN A 12 -5.68 0.32 -19.62
C ASN A 12 -6.53 -0.98 -19.65
N PRO A 13 -5.92 -2.17 -19.55
CA PRO A 13 -6.64 -3.45 -19.60
C PRO A 13 -7.62 -3.63 -18.43
N SER A 14 -7.39 -2.94 -17.31
CA SER A 14 -8.29 -2.92 -16.16
C SER A 14 -9.69 -2.38 -16.49
N HIS A 15 -9.84 -1.58 -17.54
CA HIS A 15 -11.13 -0.98 -17.89
C HIS A 15 -12.08 -2.01 -18.56
N PHE A 16 -11.53 -3.09 -19.09
CA PHE A 16 -12.25 -4.17 -19.77
C PHE A 16 -12.34 -5.45 -18.93
N THR A 17 -11.72 -5.45 -17.75
CA THR A 17 -11.54 -6.65 -16.94
C THR A 17 -12.31 -6.55 -15.64
N VAL A 18 -13.06 -7.59 -15.31
CA VAL A 18 -13.78 -7.74 -14.05
C VAL A 18 -13.15 -8.88 -13.26
N LEU A 19 -12.83 -8.63 -12.01
CA LEU A 19 -12.43 -9.67 -11.07
C LEU A 19 -13.69 -10.28 -10.46
N VAL A 20 -13.85 -11.59 -10.64
CA VAL A 20 -14.93 -12.39 -10.08
C VAL A 20 -14.38 -13.21 -8.92
N ARG A 21 -15.06 -13.21 -7.77
CA ARG A 21 -14.73 -14.01 -6.59
C ARG A 21 -15.94 -14.76 -6.06
N GLY A 22 -15.71 -15.88 -5.39
CA GLY A 22 -16.81 -16.68 -4.84
C GLY A 22 -17.55 -17.45 -5.92
N VAL A 23 -16.82 -17.96 -6.92
CA VAL A 23 -17.37 -18.90 -7.91
C VAL A 23 -17.86 -20.15 -7.15
N PRO A 24 -19.13 -20.58 -7.34
CA PRO A 24 -19.66 -21.75 -6.68
C PRO A 24 -18.91 -23.01 -7.13
N TRP A 25 -18.62 -23.90 -6.18
CA TRP A 25 -18.07 -25.20 -6.51
C TRP A 25 -19.19 -26.09 -7.04
N SER A 26 -18.93 -26.74 -8.17
CA SER A 26 -19.80 -27.79 -8.71
C SER A 26 -19.02 -29.09 -8.82
N PRO A 27 -19.64 -30.26 -8.54
CA PRO A 27 -18.97 -31.55 -8.66
C PRO A 27 -18.73 -31.94 -10.13
N ASP A 28 -19.58 -31.46 -11.04
CA ASP A 28 -19.61 -31.90 -12.44
C ASP A 28 -18.75 -31.03 -13.37
N ASN A 29 -18.50 -29.76 -13.03
CA ASN A 29 -17.75 -28.81 -13.87
C ASN A 29 -16.53 -28.22 -13.15
N SER A 30 -15.46 -27.95 -13.90
CA SER A 30 -14.33 -27.13 -13.41
C SER A 30 -14.79 -25.70 -13.10
N TYR A 31 -14.03 -24.96 -12.30
CA TYR A 31 -14.37 -23.56 -12.05
C TYR A 31 -14.28 -22.74 -13.34
N SER A 32 -13.32 -23.05 -14.21
CA SER A 32 -13.19 -22.44 -15.55
C SER A 32 -14.46 -22.64 -16.38
N ASN A 33 -14.95 -23.87 -16.51
CA ASN A 33 -16.17 -24.17 -17.27
C ASN A 33 -17.39 -23.48 -16.66
N SER A 34 -17.46 -23.41 -15.32
CA SER A 34 -18.56 -22.74 -14.62
C SER A 34 -18.60 -21.23 -14.92
N VAL A 35 -17.43 -20.58 -14.94
CA VAL A 35 -17.31 -19.16 -15.30
C VAL A 35 -17.67 -18.94 -16.77
N GLU A 36 -17.15 -19.78 -17.67
CA GLU A 36 -17.47 -19.70 -19.09
C GLU A 36 -18.97 -19.88 -19.36
N GLN A 37 -19.60 -20.91 -18.79
CA GLN A 37 -21.04 -21.17 -18.93
C GLN A 37 -21.86 -20.00 -18.39
N PHE A 38 -21.50 -19.43 -17.23
CA PHE A 38 -22.21 -18.30 -16.65
C PHE A 38 -22.15 -17.07 -17.55
N PHE A 39 -20.94 -16.62 -17.92
CA PHE A 39 -20.79 -15.37 -18.67
C PHE A 39 -21.18 -15.49 -20.15
N SER A 40 -21.04 -16.67 -20.77
CA SER A 40 -21.57 -16.91 -22.12
C SER A 40 -23.10 -16.88 -22.16
N THR A 41 -23.76 -17.38 -21.13
CA THR A 41 -25.24 -17.40 -21.05
C THR A 41 -25.80 -16.01 -20.78
N TYR A 42 -25.25 -15.27 -19.82
CA TYR A 42 -25.80 -13.96 -19.40
C TYR A 42 -25.21 -12.75 -20.16
N TYR A 43 -24.03 -12.88 -20.76
CA TYR A 43 -23.34 -11.80 -21.48
C TYR A 43 -22.79 -12.22 -22.86
N PRO A 44 -23.59 -12.84 -23.75
CA PRO A 44 -23.10 -13.49 -24.97
C PRO A 44 -22.33 -12.54 -25.91
N GLU A 45 -22.84 -11.34 -26.12
CA GLU A 45 -22.25 -10.37 -27.06
C GLU A 45 -21.00 -9.68 -26.52
N SER A 46 -20.88 -9.59 -25.20
CA SER A 46 -19.85 -8.79 -24.52
C SER A 46 -18.72 -9.62 -23.95
N TYR A 47 -18.94 -10.91 -23.68
CA TYR A 47 -17.94 -11.81 -23.15
C TYR A 47 -16.84 -12.08 -24.19
N LEU A 48 -15.57 -11.97 -23.78
CA LEU A 48 -14.42 -12.24 -24.64
C LEU A 48 -13.70 -13.54 -24.25
N SER A 49 -13.23 -13.60 -23.00
CA SER A 49 -12.55 -14.76 -22.43
C SER A 49 -12.41 -14.59 -20.91
N HIS A 50 -11.86 -15.59 -20.24
CA HIS A 50 -11.57 -15.52 -18.81
C HIS A 50 -10.21 -16.15 -18.49
N GLN A 51 -9.63 -15.75 -17.37
CA GLN A 51 -8.39 -16.29 -16.82
C GLN A 51 -8.62 -16.69 -15.37
N MET A 52 -8.50 -17.98 -15.08
CA MET A 52 -8.58 -18.48 -13.70
C MET A 52 -7.36 -18.06 -12.88
N VAL A 53 -7.58 -17.82 -11.58
CA VAL A 53 -6.53 -17.59 -10.60
C VAL A 53 -6.11 -18.94 -10.01
N TYR A 54 -4.83 -19.27 -10.10
CA TYR A 54 -4.28 -20.46 -9.46
C TYR A 54 -3.70 -20.12 -8.09
N GLY A 55 -3.89 -21.01 -7.12
CA GLY A 55 -3.28 -20.92 -5.81
C GLY A 55 -1.77 -21.10 -5.92
N SER A 56 -0.98 -20.48 -5.02
CA SER A 56 0.48 -20.53 -5.10
C SER A 56 0.97 -21.98 -5.17
N CYS A 57 1.46 -22.39 -6.34
CA CYS A 57 2.01 -23.72 -6.51
C CYS A 57 3.32 -23.84 -5.73
N THR A 58 3.68 -25.06 -5.32
CA THR A 58 5.06 -25.35 -4.91
C THR A 58 6.05 -24.90 -6.00
N VAL A 59 5.66 -25.04 -7.27
CA VAL A 59 6.36 -24.54 -8.45
C VAL A 59 6.52 -23.01 -8.44
N ASP A 60 5.51 -22.23 -8.02
CA ASP A 60 5.64 -20.77 -7.95
C ASP A 60 6.60 -20.33 -6.83
N LYS A 61 6.61 -21.06 -5.72
CA LYS A 61 7.56 -20.83 -4.63
C LYS A 61 8.98 -21.14 -5.11
N LEU A 62 9.16 -22.30 -5.73
CA LEU A 62 10.43 -22.71 -6.35
C LEU A 62 10.89 -21.71 -7.41
N MET A 63 10.00 -21.20 -8.26
CA MET A 63 10.34 -20.21 -9.28
C MET A 63 10.76 -18.88 -8.64
N LYS A 64 10.06 -18.41 -7.60
CA LYS A 64 10.45 -17.20 -6.87
C LYS A 64 11.80 -17.37 -6.16
N ASP A 65 12.04 -18.55 -5.60
CA ASP A 65 13.32 -18.88 -4.95
C ASP A 65 14.45 -18.99 -5.98
N ALA A 66 14.20 -19.62 -7.13
CA ALA A 66 15.14 -19.69 -8.25
C ALA A 66 15.45 -18.31 -8.83
N GLU A 67 14.44 -17.45 -8.99
CA GLU A 67 14.63 -16.08 -9.46
C GLU A 67 15.43 -15.25 -8.43
N ARG A 68 15.16 -15.45 -7.13
CA ARG A 68 15.95 -14.82 -6.05
C ARG A 68 17.40 -15.31 -6.09
N MET A 69 17.63 -16.61 -6.24
CA MET A 69 18.97 -17.19 -6.38
C MET A 69 19.69 -16.68 -7.63
N TYR A 70 19.01 -16.64 -8.79
CA TYR A 70 19.55 -16.08 -10.02
C TYR A 70 19.91 -14.60 -9.86
N ARG A 71 19.06 -13.80 -9.19
CA ARG A 71 19.37 -12.39 -8.91
C ARG A 71 20.57 -12.23 -7.98
N MET A 72 20.70 -13.08 -6.95
CA MET A 72 21.87 -13.12 -6.08
C MET A 72 23.13 -13.50 -6.89
N LEU A 73 23.05 -14.53 -7.73
CA LEU A 73 24.16 -15.00 -8.55
C LEU A 73 24.57 -13.97 -9.62
N LYS A 74 23.61 -13.36 -10.32
CA LYS A 74 23.84 -12.28 -11.30
C LYS A 74 24.45 -11.02 -10.65
N SER A 75 24.19 -10.79 -9.37
CA SER A 75 24.77 -9.67 -8.64
C SER A 75 26.24 -9.90 -8.25
N ILE A 76 26.73 -11.13 -8.35
CA ILE A 76 28.13 -11.52 -8.09
C ILE A 76 28.87 -11.53 -9.43
N ASP A 77 29.94 -10.73 -9.55
CA ASP A 77 30.77 -10.65 -10.76
C ASP A 77 31.62 -11.95 -10.86
N PRO A 78 31.55 -12.72 -11.98
CA PRO A 78 32.24 -14.01 -12.10
C PRO A 78 33.77 -13.92 -12.00
N ARG A 79 34.35 -12.70 -12.12
CA ARG A 79 35.79 -12.44 -11.94
C ARG A 79 36.28 -12.59 -10.49
N PHE A 80 35.38 -12.78 -9.52
CA PHE A 80 35.72 -12.87 -8.09
C PHE A 80 35.55 -14.26 -7.48
N LEU A 81 35.18 -15.29 -8.25
CA LEU A 81 35.24 -16.67 -7.74
C LEU A 81 36.68 -17.16 -7.48
N ASP A 82 37.69 -16.47 -8.04
CA ASP A 82 39.09 -16.87 -8.02
C ASP A 82 39.96 -16.17 -6.95
N ARG A 83 39.41 -15.21 -6.20
CA ARG A 83 40.20 -14.47 -5.20
C ARG A 83 39.62 -14.66 -3.81
N SER A 84 40.19 -15.62 -3.09
CA SER A 84 39.94 -15.88 -1.66
C SER A 84 40.01 -14.59 -0.86
N LEU A 85 38.86 -14.08 -0.42
CA LEU A 85 38.77 -12.96 0.53
C LEU A 85 38.56 -13.55 1.94
N PRO A 86 39.28 -13.06 2.96
CA PRO A 86 39.13 -13.54 4.32
C PRO A 86 37.84 -12.99 4.92
N TYR A 87 36.86 -13.86 5.17
CA TYR A 87 35.63 -13.50 5.88
C TYR A 87 35.79 -13.72 7.37
N CYS A 88 35.66 -12.64 8.15
CA CYS A 88 35.49 -12.68 9.60
C CYS A 88 34.05 -13.10 9.94
N ILE A 89 33.76 -14.40 9.85
CA ILE A 89 32.62 -15.04 10.54
C ILE A 89 33.16 -16.35 11.13
N PRO A 90 33.19 -16.53 12.46
CA PRO A 90 33.59 -17.78 13.06
C PRO A 90 32.45 -18.79 12.91
N GLY A 91 32.55 -19.65 11.89
CA GLY A 91 31.61 -20.74 11.66
C GLY A 91 31.73 -21.34 10.26
N GLY A 92 32.53 -22.41 10.14
CA GLY A 92 32.46 -23.48 9.13
C GLY A 92 32.27 -23.10 7.66
N ALA A 93 33.34 -23.24 6.86
CA ALA A 93 33.31 -23.12 5.41
C ALA A 93 32.42 -24.19 4.75
N ALA A 94 31.18 -23.85 4.44
CA ALA A 94 30.38 -24.58 3.47
C ALA A 94 30.48 -23.86 2.11
N HIS A 95 31.15 -24.48 1.14
CA HIS A 95 31.17 -24.00 -0.24
C HIS A 95 29.73 -23.81 -0.75
N PRO A 96 29.31 -22.60 -1.15
CA PRO A 96 27.92 -22.33 -1.56
C PRO A 96 27.45 -23.22 -2.73
N PHE A 97 28.39 -23.65 -3.58
CA PHE A 97 28.11 -24.48 -4.75
C PHE A 97 27.89 -25.97 -4.43
N MET A 98 28.50 -26.50 -3.36
CA MET A 98 28.37 -27.92 -3.02
C MET A 98 27.03 -28.23 -2.33
N VAL A 99 26.47 -27.26 -1.60
CA VAL A 99 25.13 -27.35 -1.00
C VAL A 99 24.02 -27.23 -2.07
N LEU A 100 24.29 -26.56 -3.20
CA LEU A 100 23.34 -26.42 -4.30
C LEU A 100 23.18 -27.72 -5.11
N ASN A 101 24.26 -28.43 -5.40
CA ASN A 101 24.19 -29.71 -6.14
C ASN A 101 23.51 -30.81 -5.31
N LEU A 102 23.83 -30.94 -4.01
CA LEU A 102 23.16 -31.93 -3.16
C LEU A 102 21.64 -31.71 -3.07
N ARG A 103 21.18 -30.45 -3.13
CA ARG A 103 19.76 -30.13 -3.09
C ARG A 103 19.08 -30.29 -4.44
N ALA A 104 19.79 -30.01 -5.54
CA ALA A 104 19.29 -30.24 -6.90
C ALA A 104 19.07 -31.73 -7.18
N ASP A 105 19.99 -32.59 -6.76
CA ASP A 105 19.91 -34.05 -6.96
C ASP A 105 18.83 -34.71 -6.08
N SER A 106 18.56 -34.17 -4.89
CA SER A 106 17.45 -34.63 -4.04
C SER A 106 16.05 -34.28 -4.59
N VAL A 107 15.96 -33.30 -5.50
CA VAL A 107 14.68 -32.81 -6.05
C VAL A 107 14.38 -33.42 -7.42
N SER A 108 15.40 -33.70 -8.23
CA SER A 108 15.25 -34.34 -9.55
C SER A 108 14.64 -35.74 -9.46
N SER A 109 14.92 -36.49 -8.39
CA SER A 109 14.37 -37.84 -8.16
C SER A 109 12.88 -37.86 -7.77
N SER A 110 12.26 -36.71 -7.51
CA SER A 110 10.83 -36.61 -7.11
C SER A 110 9.90 -36.05 -8.20
N THR A 111 10.43 -35.69 -9.37
CA THR A 111 9.67 -34.99 -10.43
C THR A 111 9.63 -35.81 -11.72
N SER A 112 8.92 -36.94 -11.70
CA SER A 112 8.49 -37.59 -12.93
C SER A 112 7.36 -36.79 -13.58
N MET A 113 7.53 -36.49 -14.86
CA MET A 113 6.76 -35.54 -15.68
C MET A 113 5.30 -35.96 -15.96
N ASP A 114 4.87 -37.09 -15.42
CA ASP A 114 3.59 -37.76 -15.73
C ASP A 114 2.43 -37.43 -14.76
N ARG A 115 2.64 -36.51 -13.79
CA ARG A 115 1.63 -36.11 -12.78
C ARG A 115 1.09 -34.68 -12.91
N LEU A 116 1.38 -33.97 -14.01
CA LEU A 116 1.04 -32.55 -14.19
C LEU A 116 -0.43 -32.28 -14.58
N GLN A 117 -1.15 -33.25 -15.14
CA GLN A 117 -2.53 -33.06 -15.62
C GLN A 117 -3.63 -33.21 -14.54
N PRO A 118 -3.56 -34.15 -13.56
CA PRO A 118 -4.60 -34.28 -12.52
C PRO A 118 -4.52 -33.21 -11.42
N SER A 119 -3.40 -32.47 -11.34
CA SER A 119 -3.09 -31.55 -10.24
C SER A 119 -3.59 -30.11 -10.47
N GLN A 120 -3.88 -29.71 -11.70
CA GLN A 120 -4.39 -28.36 -12.02
C GLN A 120 -5.81 -28.10 -11.48
N ARG A 121 -6.74 -29.08 -11.57
CA ARG A 121 -8.11 -28.94 -11.03
C ARG A 121 -8.16 -28.71 -9.52
N ARG A 122 -7.16 -29.20 -8.77
CA ARG A 122 -7.10 -29.05 -7.30
C ARG A 122 -6.52 -27.70 -6.85
N GLN A 123 -6.00 -26.89 -7.79
CA GLN A 123 -5.26 -25.67 -7.49
C GLN A 123 -5.95 -24.39 -8.00
N GLU A 124 -7.06 -24.52 -8.73
CA GLU A 124 -7.92 -23.40 -9.11
C GLU A 124 -8.53 -22.77 -7.85
N CYS A 125 -8.30 -21.47 -7.68
CA CYS A 125 -9.00 -20.68 -6.68
C CYS A 125 -10.40 -20.32 -7.20
N PRO A 126 -11.40 -20.08 -6.33
CA PRO A 126 -12.73 -19.61 -6.72
C PRO A 126 -12.70 -18.11 -7.09
N ALA A 127 -11.75 -17.72 -7.92
CA ALA A 127 -11.52 -16.37 -8.41
C ALA A 127 -11.03 -16.40 -9.86
N ALA A 128 -11.54 -15.48 -10.68
CA ALA A 128 -11.21 -15.39 -12.10
C ALA A 128 -11.20 -13.93 -12.56
N PHE A 129 -10.37 -13.62 -13.54
CA PHE A 129 -10.45 -12.38 -14.31
C PHE A 129 -11.28 -12.65 -15.57
N VAL A 130 -12.36 -11.90 -15.75
CA VAL A 130 -13.25 -12.00 -16.91
C VAL A 130 -13.06 -10.78 -17.78
N PHE A 131 -12.83 -11.01 -19.07
CA PHE A 131 -12.56 -9.99 -20.07
C PHE A 131 -13.80 -9.74 -20.91
N PHE A 132 -14.11 -8.45 -21.10
CA PHE A 132 -15.23 -8.00 -21.92
C PHE A 132 -14.73 -7.24 -23.15
N ARG A 133 -15.54 -7.25 -24.21
CA ARG A 133 -15.28 -6.50 -25.46
C ARG A 133 -15.40 -4.98 -25.29
N THR A 134 -16.26 -4.52 -24.38
CA THR A 134 -16.49 -3.08 -24.13
C THR A 134 -16.24 -2.73 -22.66
N ARG A 135 -15.78 -1.51 -22.41
CA ARG A 135 -15.57 -0.99 -21.04
C ARG A 135 -16.89 -0.82 -20.32
N TYR A 136 -17.94 -0.45 -21.06
CA TYR A 136 -19.28 -0.33 -20.52
C TYR A 136 -19.80 -1.68 -19.99
N ALA A 137 -19.66 -2.78 -20.75
CA ALA A 137 -20.10 -4.09 -20.29
C ALA A 137 -19.34 -4.55 -19.04
N ALA A 138 -18.02 -4.34 -18.99
CA ALA A 138 -17.22 -4.62 -17.80
C ALA A 138 -17.70 -3.81 -16.58
N LEU A 139 -18.00 -2.52 -16.77
CA LEU A 139 -18.53 -1.67 -15.70
C LEU A 139 -19.90 -2.17 -15.19
N VAL A 140 -20.80 -2.54 -16.09
CA VAL A 140 -22.13 -3.06 -15.74
C VAL A 140 -21.99 -4.37 -14.97
N ALA A 141 -21.20 -5.32 -15.47
CA ALA A 141 -20.96 -6.59 -14.81
C ALA A 141 -20.32 -6.43 -13.41
N ALA A 142 -19.46 -5.43 -13.22
CA ALA A 142 -18.84 -5.12 -11.93
C ALA A 142 -19.75 -4.37 -10.94
N GLN A 143 -20.85 -3.75 -11.39
CA GLN A 143 -21.76 -2.99 -10.52
C GLN A 143 -23.05 -3.75 -10.19
N VAL A 144 -23.50 -4.63 -11.10
CA VAL A 144 -24.72 -5.42 -10.93
C VAL A 144 -24.43 -6.64 -10.05
N LEU A 145 -25.33 -6.90 -9.11
CA LEU A 145 -25.30 -8.13 -8.33
C LEU A 145 -25.66 -9.32 -9.23
N GLN A 146 -24.73 -10.24 -9.41
CA GLN A 146 -24.84 -11.35 -10.38
C GLN A 146 -25.75 -12.49 -9.91
N SER A 147 -25.94 -12.66 -8.60
CA SER A 147 -26.72 -13.76 -8.02
C SER A 147 -27.53 -13.29 -6.82
N SER A 148 -28.65 -13.97 -6.52
CA SER A 148 -29.46 -13.69 -5.33
C SER A 148 -28.66 -13.83 -4.02
N ASN A 149 -27.62 -14.66 -4.01
CA ASN A 149 -26.71 -14.78 -2.86
C ASN A 149 -25.56 -13.77 -2.99
N PRO A 150 -25.43 -12.79 -2.07
CA PRO A 150 -24.40 -11.75 -2.15
C PRO A 150 -22.97 -12.25 -1.89
N MET A 151 -22.79 -13.50 -1.45
CA MET A 151 -21.46 -14.10 -1.26
C MET A 151 -20.97 -14.91 -2.48
N LEU A 152 -21.82 -15.12 -3.49
CA LEU A 152 -21.50 -15.85 -4.72
C LEU A 152 -21.37 -14.86 -5.88
N TRP A 153 -20.50 -15.17 -6.84
CA TRP A 153 -20.30 -14.37 -8.05
C TRP A 153 -20.05 -12.87 -7.76
N VAL A 154 -19.24 -12.59 -6.74
CA VAL A 154 -18.91 -11.23 -6.34
C VAL A 154 -17.98 -10.62 -7.39
N THR A 155 -18.49 -9.63 -8.11
CA THR A 155 -17.78 -8.92 -9.17
C THR A 155 -17.28 -7.56 -8.69
N GLU A 156 -16.02 -7.26 -9.01
CA GLU A 156 -15.41 -5.95 -8.79
C GLU A 156 -14.57 -5.60 -10.02
N LEU A 157 -14.40 -4.31 -10.35
CA LEU A 157 -13.49 -3.92 -11.43
C LEU A 157 -12.06 -4.39 -11.09
N ALA A 158 -11.38 -5.00 -12.06
CA ALA A 158 -10.04 -5.48 -11.83
C ALA A 158 -9.08 -4.28 -11.64
N PRO A 159 -8.14 -4.35 -10.68
CA PRO A 159 -7.08 -3.36 -10.59
C PRO A 159 -6.11 -3.53 -11.76
N GLU A 160 -5.24 -2.54 -11.99
CA GLU A 160 -4.20 -2.64 -13.02
C GLU A 160 -3.32 -3.89 -12.79
N PRO A 161 -2.82 -4.55 -13.85
CA PRO A 161 -2.03 -5.78 -13.71
C PRO A 161 -0.85 -5.67 -12.74
N HIS A 162 -0.15 -4.53 -12.75
CA HIS A 162 0.97 -4.26 -11.84
C HIS A 162 0.54 -3.95 -10.39
N ASP A 163 -0.71 -3.56 -10.19
CA ASP A 163 -1.32 -3.28 -8.89
C ASP A 163 -1.95 -4.53 -8.24
N VAL A 164 -2.18 -5.60 -9.01
CA VAL A 164 -2.71 -6.87 -8.48
C VAL A 164 -1.74 -7.46 -7.44
N TYR A 165 -2.29 -7.84 -6.29
CA TYR A 165 -1.59 -8.58 -5.26
C TYR A 165 -2.06 -10.05 -5.23
N TRP A 166 -1.45 -10.85 -6.09
CA TRP A 166 -1.82 -12.24 -6.38
C TRP A 166 -1.99 -13.13 -5.14
N SER A 167 -1.14 -12.99 -4.11
CA SER A 167 -1.21 -13.82 -2.91
C SER A 167 -2.54 -13.70 -2.14
N ASN A 168 -3.23 -12.55 -2.25
CA ASN A 168 -4.50 -12.34 -1.55
C ASN A 168 -5.72 -12.82 -2.34
N LEU A 169 -5.57 -13.12 -3.64
CA LEU A 169 -6.66 -13.63 -4.47
C LEU A 169 -7.01 -15.09 -4.16
N SER A 170 -6.06 -15.85 -3.60
CA SER A 170 -6.30 -17.24 -3.18
C SER A 170 -7.07 -17.37 -1.86
N ILE A 171 -7.37 -16.26 -1.19
CA ILE A 171 -8.11 -16.28 0.09
C ILE A 171 -9.60 -16.47 -0.22
N PRO A 172 -10.28 -17.45 0.42
CA PRO A 172 -11.70 -17.65 0.20
C PRO A 172 -12.51 -16.42 0.66
N TYR A 173 -13.47 -15.98 -0.16
CA TYR A 173 -14.23 -14.75 0.06
C TYR A 173 -14.92 -14.69 1.44
N LYS A 174 -15.44 -15.84 1.91
CA LYS A 174 -16.07 -15.98 3.23
C LYS A 174 -15.16 -15.62 4.42
N GLN A 175 -13.84 -15.71 4.27
CA GLN A 175 -12.89 -15.37 5.34
C GLN A 175 -12.46 -13.89 5.31
N VAL A 176 -12.73 -13.16 4.23
CA VAL A 176 -12.24 -11.78 4.05
C VAL A 176 -12.84 -10.83 5.08
N TRP A 177 -14.14 -10.94 5.38
CA TRP A 177 -14.79 -10.08 6.37
C TRP A 177 -14.25 -10.34 7.79
N LEU A 178 -14.02 -11.61 8.15
CA LEU A 178 -13.45 -12.00 9.45
C LEU A 178 -12.01 -11.48 9.62
N ARG A 179 -11.21 -11.50 8.54
CA ARG A 179 -9.86 -10.91 8.55
C ARG A 179 -9.90 -9.41 8.75
N LYS A 180 -10.81 -8.70 8.06
CA LYS A 180 -10.99 -7.25 8.23
C LYS A 180 -11.39 -6.84 9.64
N ILE A 181 -12.29 -7.57 10.30
CA ILE A 181 -12.66 -7.26 11.68
C ILE A 181 -11.50 -7.56 12.64
N THR A 182 -10.79 -8.67 12.43
CA THR A 182 -9.61 -9.02 13.24
C THR A 182 -8.51 -7.97 13.12
N THR A 183 -8.20 -7.48 11.92
CA THR A 183 -7.18 -6.44 11.72
C THR A 183 -7.62 -5.09 12.25
N LEU A 184 -8.91 -4.75 12.20
CA LEU A 184 -9.47 -3.56 12.83
C LEU A 184 -9.26 -3.60 14.34
N ILE A 185 -9.67 -4.70 14.99
CA ILE A 185 -9.49 -4.91 16.44
C ILE A 185 -8.00 -4.85 16.80
N ALA A 186 -7.14 -5.55 16.06
CA ALA A 186 -5.70 -5.52 16.28
C ALA A 186 -5.11 -4.10 16.16
N SER A 187 -5.60 -3.29 15.21
CA SER A 187 -5.17 -1.90 15.05
C SER A 187 -5.60 -1.02 16.22
N VAL A 188 -6.82 -1.22 16.74
CA VAL A 188 -7.34 -0.50 17.92
C VAL A 188 -6.58 -0.91 19.19
N VAL A 189 -6.35 -2.21 19.39
CA VAL A 189 -5.54 -2.71 20.51
C VAL A 189 -4.13 -2.16 20.44
N PHE A 190 -3.49 -2.17 19.27
CA PHE A 190 -2.16 -1.58 19.07
C PHE A 190 -2.16 -0.07 19.37
N MET A 191 -3.20 0.66 18.99
CA MET A 191 -3.36 2.08 19.30
C MET A 191 -3.37 2.35 20.81
N PHE A 192 -4.06 1.53 21.61
CA PHE A 192 -4.07 1.65 23.07
C PHE A 192 -2.80 1.12 23.73
N LEU A 193 -2.22 0.02 23.21
CA LEU A 193 -0.94 -0.51 23.68
C LEU A 193 0.18 0.52 23.52
N PHE A 194 0.10 1.37 22.51
CA PHE A 194 1.06 2.45 22.29
C PHE A 194 1.03 3.57 23.36
N LEU A 195 0.03 3.59 24.25
CA LEU A 195 0.04 4.45 25.43
C LEU A 195 1.14 4.06 26.43
N LEU A 196 1.54 2.78 26.48
CA LEU A 196 2.61 2.31 27.37
C LEU A 196 3.97 2.97 27.05
N PRO A 197 4.48 2.93 25.80
CA PRO A 197 5.69 3.67 25.43
C PRO A 197 5.58 5.18 25.70
N VAL A 198 4.43 5.79 25.42
CA VAL A 198 4.22 7.24 25.61
C VAL A 198 4.29 7.61 27.08
N THR A 199 3.57 6.88 27.94
CA THR A 199 3.58 7.09 29.40
C THR A 199 4.93 6.75 30.01
N PHE A 200 5.63 5.74 29.51
CA PHE A 200 7.00 5.43 29.91
C PHE A 200 7.95 6.59 29.60
N VAL A 201 7.89 7.16 28.40
CA VAL A 201 8.69 8.32 28.00
C VAL A 201 8.34 9.57 28.84
N GLN A 202 7.05 9.82 29.08
CA GLN A 202 6.61 10.91 29.96
C GLN A 202 7.07 10.69 31.42
N GLY A 203 7.07 9.45 31.90
CA GLY A 203 7.64 9.10 33.21
C GLY A 203 9.14 9.34 33.30
N LEU A 204 9.89 9.12 32.21
CA LEU A 204 11.33 9.41 32.14
C LEU A 204 11.64 10.91 32.16
N THR A 205 10.70 11.77 31.73
CA THR A 205 10.88 13.24 31.78
C THR A 205 10.74 13.84 33.18
N GLN A 206 10.08 13.14 34.12
CA GLN A 206 10.01 13.59 35.51
C GLN A 206 11.35 13.33 36.21
N LEU A 207 12.04 14.44 36.50
CA LEU A 207 13.41 14.51 37.03
C LEU A 207 13.65 13.62 38.27
N GLU A 208 12.63 13.39 39.11
CA GLU A 208 12.75 12.55 40.32
C GLU A 208 13.07 11.07 40.04
N HIS A 209 12.71 10.53 38.87
CA HIS A 209 12.98 9.14 38.53
C HIS A 209 14.34 8.91 37.86
N LEU A 210 14.98 9.95 37.31
CA LEU A 210 16.32 9.84 36.72
C LEU A 210 17.40 9.63 37.78
N ASP A 211 17.26 10.24 38.96
CA ASP A 211 18.12 9.98 40.11
C ASP A 211 17.94 8.55 40.66
N GLN A 212 16.73 8.00 40.58
CA GLN A 212 16.44 6.60 40.91
C GLN A 212 16.97 5.61 39.84
N LEU A 213 16.88 5.98 38.55
CA LEU A 213 17.38 5.15 37.44
C LEU A 213 18.92 5.13 37.40
N SER A 214 19.57 6.25 37.74
CA SER A 214 21.02 6.37 37.98
C SER A 214 21.52 5.44 39.08
N ARG A 215 20.67 5.11 40.08
CA ARG A 215 20.96 4.09 41.09
C ARG A 215 20.79 2.65 40.59
N ARG A 216 19.86 2.39 39.66
CA ARG A 216 19.62 1.04 39.10
C ARG A 216 20.57 0.69 37.94
N VAL A 217 21.12 1.67 37.23
CA VAL A 217 21.99 1.46 36.07
C VAL A 217 23.30 2.25 36.24
N PRO A 218 24.35 1.67 36.87
CA PRO A 218 25.58 2.39 37.22
C PRO A 218 26.38 2.90 36.01
N PHE A 219 26.16 2.34 34.81
CA PHE A 219 26.77 2.81 33.56
C PHE A 219 26.35 4.25 33.19
N LEU A 220 25.12 4.68 33.52
CA LEU A 220 24.67 6.04 33.23
C LEU A 220 25.30 7.09 34.16
N LYS A 221 25.70 6.69 35.38
CA LYS A 221 26.27 7.59 36.40
C LYS A 221 27.62 8.20 35.99
N GLY A 222 28.39 7.49 35.15
CA GLY A 222 29.65 7.98 34.60
C GLY A 222 29.48 9.02 33.48
N ILE A 223 28.44 8.87 32.67
CA ILE A 223 28.13 9.74 31.51
C ILE A 223 27.36 11.01 31.94
N LEU A 224 26.59 10.94 33.02
CA LEU A 224 25.79 12.06 33.55
C LEU A 224 26.56 13.10 34.38
N LYS A 225 27.87 12.93 34.61
CA LYS A 225 28.68 13.88 35.41
C LYS A 225 28.83 15.26 34.77
N GLN A 226 28.69 15.35 33.45
CA GLN A 226 28.82 16.61 32.72
C GLN A 226 27.45 17.28 32.59
N GLU A 227 27.29 18.48 33.16
CA GLU A 227 26.00 19.19 33.21
C GLU A 227 25.34 19.37 31.84
N PHE A 228 26.15 19.54 30.79
CA PHE A 228 25.66 19.63 29.42
C PHE A 228 25.03 18.32 28.93
N ILE A 229 25.69 17.17 29.18
CA ILE A 229 25.17 15.84 28.81
C ILE A 229 23.92 15.55 29.62
N HIS A 230 23.87 15.92 30.89
CA HIS A 230 22.67 15.80 31.71
C HIS A 230 21.48 16.58 31.11
N ARG A 231 21.66 17.86 30.73
CA ARG A 231 20.59 18.68 30.13
C ARG A 231 20.13 18.17 28.76
N VAL A 232 21.06 17.68 27.92
CA VAL A 232 20.73 17.11 26.61
C VAL A 232 20.00 15.77 26.76
N VAL A 233 20.49 14.88 27.63
CA VAL A 233 19.88 13.57 27.86
C VAL A 233 18.49 13.73 28.47
N THR A 234 18.31 14.60 29.47
CA THR A 234 16.99 14.80 30.11
C THR A 234 15.96 15.50 29.20
N GLY A 235 16.39 16.41 28.32
CA GLY A 235 15.48 17.13 27.42
C GLY A 235 15.21 16.46 26.07
N TYR A 236 16.22 15.84 25.45
CA TYR A 236 16.11 15.28 24.09
C TYR A 236 15.90 13.77 24.04
N LEU A 237 16.45 13.00 24.99
CA LEU A 237 16.35 11.53 24.96
C LEU A 237 14.89 11.04 24.94
N PRO A 238 13.95 11.61 25.73
CA PRO A 238 12.55 11.20 25.70
C PRO A 238 11.91 11.42 24.31
N SER A 239 12.20 12.56 23.69
CA SER A 239 11.73 12.90 22.34
C SER A 239 12.27 11.95 21.27
N VAL A 240 13.54 11.56 21.36
CA VAL A 240 14.17 10.61 20.42
C VAL A 240 13.59 9.21 20.59
N ILE A 241 13.40 8.74 21.83
CA ILE A 241 12.80 7.44 22.11
C ILE A 241 11.36 7.38 21.55
N LEU A 242 10.56 8.42 21.78
CA LEU A 242 9.21 8.50 21.23
C LEU A 242 9.21 8.50 19.70
N MET A 243 10.12 9.25 19.08
CA MET A 243 10.27 9.27 17.62
C MET A 243 10.63 7.88 17.06
N LEU A 244 11.50 7.14 17.74
CA LEU A 244 11.87 5.77 17.37
C LEU A 244 10.66 4.83 17.44
N PHE A 245 9.85 4.91 18.50
CA PHE A 245 8.61 4.14 18.60
C PHE A 245 7.60 4.51 17.50
N LEU A 246 7.47 5.81 17.19
CA LEU A 246 6.57 6.29 16.13
C LEU A 246 7.02 5.82 14.73
N TYR A 247 8.33 5.62 14.51
CA TYR A 247 8.85 5.09 13.26
C TYR A 247 8.41 3.63 12.99
N ALA A 248 8.11 2.85 14.04
CA ALA A 248 7.62 1.48 13.91
C ALA A 248 6.13 1.38 13.53
N VAL A 249 5.37 2.48 13.64
CA VAL A 249 3.91 2.49 13.44
C VAL A 249 3.51 2.27 11.97
N PRO A 250 4.06 2.98 10.96
CA PRO A 250 3.62 2.74 9.59
C PRO A 250 3.92 1.32 9.06
N PRO A 251 5.09 0.71 9.33
CA PRO A 251 5.35 -0.68 8.96
C PRO A 251 4.36 -1.68 9.58
N THR A 252 4.01 -1.51 10.86
CA THR A 252 3.04 -2.40 11.54
C THR A 252 1.62 -2.24 10.97
N MET A 253 1.18 -1.01 10.69
CA MET A 253 -0.12 -0.77 10.02
C MET A 253 -0.15 -1.31 8.58
N MET A 254 0.99 -1.31 7.88
CA MET A 254 1.14 -1.90 6.56
C MET A 254 1.12 -3.44 6.60
N LEU A 255 1.56 -4.05 7.70
CA LEU A 255 1.42 -5.48 7.97
C LEU A 255 -0.04 -5.85 8.25
N PHE A 256 -0.73 -5.13 9.13
CA PHE A 256 -2.15 -5.36 9.38
C PHE A 256 -2.98 -5.24 8.10
N SER A 257 -2.69 -4.22 7.27
CA SER A 257 -3.35 -4.03 5.98
C SER A 257 -2.99 -5.11 4.94
N ALA A 258 -1.88 -5.84 5.13
CA ALA A 258 -1.55 -7.02 4.31
C ALA A 258 -2.48 -8.19 4.64
N MET A 259 -2.73 -8.40 5.93
CA MET A 259 -3.50 -9.51 6.47
C MET A 259 -5.00 -9.41 6.16
N GLU A 260 -5.49 -8.21 5.84
CA GLU A 260 -6.89 -7.94 5.45
C GLU A 260 -7.34 -8.69 4.20
N GLY A 261 -6.41 -9.11 3.34
CA GLY A 261 -6.75 -9.73 2.06
C GLY A 261 -7.16 -8.71 0.99
N ASN A 262 -6.64 -7.48 1.04
CA ASN A 262 -6.88 -6.49 -0.02
C ASN A 262 -6.29 -6.98 -1.36
N ILE A 263 -7.06 -6.84 -2.43
CA ILE A 263 -6.73 -7.39 -3.74
C ILE A 263 -5.60 -6.62 -4.42
N SER A 264 -5.58 -5.30 -4.24
CA SER A 264 -4.62 -4.42 -4.89
C SER A 264 -3.61 -3.81 -3.91
N ARG A 265 -2.42 -3.48 -4.42
CA ARG A 265 -1.37 -2.82 -3.64
C ARG A 265 -1.80 -1.39 -3.28
N SER A 266 -2.50 -0.70 -4.18
CA SER A 266 -3.12 0.61 -3.94
C SER A 266 -4.12 0.57 -2.78
N GLN A 267 -5.05 -0.37 -2.77
CA GLN A 267 -6.06 -0.51 -1.72
C GLN A 267 -5.43 -0.92 -0.39
N ARG A 268 -4.37 -1.74 -0.41
CA ARG A 268 -3.57 -2.05 0.79
C ARG A 268 -2.91 -0.80 1.38
N LYS A 269 -2.24 0.02 0.55
CA LYS A 269 -1.63 1.28 1.01
C LYS A 269 -2.68 2.28 1.49
N ARG A 270 -3.83 2.34 0.83
CA ARG A 270 -4.98 3.17 1.23
C ARG A 270 -5.49 2.78 2.63
N SER A 271 -5.67 1.49 2.86
CA SER A 271 -6.09 0.96 4.17
C SER A 271 -5.05 1.25 5.26
N ALA A 272 -3.76 1.10 4.95
CA ALA A 272 -2.67 1.44 5.86
C ALA A 272 -2.64 2.94 6.19
N CYS A 273 -2.82 3.80 5.17
CA CYS A 273 -2.90 5.26 5.33
C CYS A 273 -4.02 5.66 6.31
N ILE A 274 -5.21 5.05 6.18
CA ILE A 274 -6.35 5.34 7.07
C ILE A 274 -6.02 4.94 8.51
N LYS A 275 -5.42 3.76 8.73
CA LYS A 275 -5.04 3.30 10.07
C LYS A 275 -3.97 4.19 10.72
N VAL A 276 -2.94 4.57 9.96
CA VAL A 276 -1.88 5.47 10.42
C VAL A 276 -2.47 6.84 10.76
N LEU A 277 -3.41 7.35 9.95
CA LEU A 277 -4.10 8.61 10.22
C LEU A 277 -4.85 8.59 11.54
N TYR A 278 -5.70 7.58 11.77
CA TYR A 278 -6.43 7.44 13.02
C TYR A 278 -5.49 7.28 14.22
N PHE A 279 -4.46 6.44 14.09
CA PHE A 279 -3.46 6.25 15.11
C PHE A 279 -2.75 7.56 15.46
N THR A 280 -2.35 8.34 14.46
CA THR A 280 -1.57 9.57 14.66
C THR A 280 -2.43 10.66 15.28
N ILE A 281 -3.68 10.83 14.83
CA ILE A 281 -4.64 11.75 15.46
C ILE A 281 -4.88 11.33 16.91
N TRP A 282 -5.09 10.05 17.19
CA TRP A 282 -5.32 9.60 18.56
C TRP A 282 -4.08 9.80 19.45
N ASN A 283 -2.94 9.22 19.08
CA ASN A 283 -1.74 9.20 19.92
C ASN A 283 -0.98 10.53 19.94
N VAL A 284 -0.88 11.24 18.82
CA VAL A 284 -0.10 12.50 18.78
C VAL A 284 -0.95 13.69 19.23
N PHE A 285 -2.24 13.72 18.89
CA PHE A 285 -3.11 14.84 19.29
C PHE A 285 -3.87 14.54 20.59
N PHE A 286 -4.81 13.59 20.59
CA PHE A 286 -5.69 13.39 21.76
C PHE A 286 -4.94 12.96 23.01
N VAL A 287 -4.02 11.99 22.93
CA VAL A 287 -3.28 11.50 24.10
C VAL A 287 -2.39 12.58 24.69
N ASN A 288 -1.69 13.39 23.88
CA ASN A 288 -0.87 14.49 24.42
C ASN A 288 -1.73 15.61 25.04
N VAL A 289 -2.86 15.96 24.42
CA VAL A 289 -3.81 16.94 24.98
C VAL A 289 -4.39 16.44 26.30
N LEU A 290 -4.83 15.18 26.36
CA LEU A 290 -5.46 14.60 27.55
C LEU A 290 -4.45 14.29 28.66
N SER A 291 -3.24 13.81 28.32
CA SER A 291 -2.18 13.55 29.30
C SER A 291 -1.65 14.84 29.94
N GLY A 292 -1.52 15.91 29.14
CA GLY A 292 -1.14 17.23 29.62
C GLY A 292 -2.17 17.89 30.54
N SER A 293 -3.44 17.50 30.44
CA SER A 293 -4.52 17.91 31.35
C SER A 293 -4.54 17.00 32.59
N ILE A 294 -3.41 16.95 33.29
CA ILE A 294 -3.11 16.32 34.58
C ILE A 294 -3.94 15.07 34.92
N ILE A 295 -3.19 13.98 35.13
CA ILE A 295 -3.48 12.76 35.91
C ILE A 295 -4.32 12.96 37.21
N ARG A 296 -4.53 14.20 37.68
CA ARG A 296 -5.42 14.59 38.78
C ARG A 296 -6.91 14.75 38.40
N GLN A 297 -7.27 14.84 37.11
CA GLN A 297 -8.67 14.95 36.66
C GLN A 297 -9.26 13.64 36.10
N LEU A 298 -8.46 12.56 36.08
CA LEU A 298 -8.87 11.24 35.57
C LEU A 298 -10.03 10.60 36.37
N THR A 299 -10.37 11.13 37.54
CA THR A 299 -11.55 10.74 38.32
C THR A 299 -12.86 11.38 37.82
N VAL A 300 -12.84 12.25 36.80
CA VAL A 300 -14.02 12.99 36.30
C VAL A 300 -14.45 12.57 34.88
N PHE A 301 -13.97 11.42 34.37
CA PHE A 301 -14.38 10.90 33.05
C PHE A 301 -15.84 10.39 32.97
N SER A 302 -16.64 10.59 34.01
CA SER A 302 -18.00 10.05 34.08
C SER A 302 -19.04 10.78 33.24
N SER A 303 -18.73 11.89 32.55
CA SER A 303 -19.72 12.59 31.73
C SER A 303 -19.18 13.13 30.39
N PHE A 304 -19.61 12.51 29.28
CA PHE A 304 -19.36 12.96 27.90
C PHE A 304 -19.76 14.44 27.66
N LYS A 305 -20.66 14.99 28.48
CA LYS A 305 -21.09 16.40 28.42
C LYS A 305 -19.96 17.41 28.70
N ASP A 306 -18.92 17.04 29.44
CA ASP A 306 -17.82 17.97 29.79
C ASP A 306 -16.58 17.85 28.87
N ALA A 307 -16.59 16.90 27.92
CA ALA A 307 -15.48 16.70 26.99
C ALA A 307 -15.09 17.97 26.21
N PRO A 308 -16.02 18.78 25.66
CA PRO A 308 -15.67 20.03 24.96
C PRO A 308 -14.98 21.04 25.89
N LYS A 309 -15.41 21.15 27.15
CA LYS A 309 -14.81 22.07 28.14
C LYS A 309 -13.43 21.61 28.57
N GLN A 310 -13.21 20.30 28.73
CA GLN A 310 -11.89 19.75 29.04
C GLN A 310 -10.91 20.01 27.89
N LEU A 311 -11.31 19.72 26.65
CA LEU A 311 -10.49 19.98 25.46
C LEU A 311 -10.15 21.48 25.33
N ALA A 312 -11.12 22.35 25.60
CA ALA A 312 -10.92 23.80 25.57
C ALA A 312 -9.89 24.32 26.59
N ARG A 313 -9.72 23.65 27.74
CA ARG A 313 -8.67 24.00 28.72
C ARG A 313 -7.33 23.38 28.36
N ALA A 314 -7.33 22.15 27.87
CA ALA A 314 -6.14 21.37 27.62
C ALA A 314 -5.39 21.81 26.35
N VAL A 315 -6.10 22.08 25.25
CA VAL A 315 -5.48 22.41 23.95
C VAL A 315 -4.57 23.65 24.01
N PRO A 316 -4.96 24.79 24.62
CA PRO A 316 -4.08 25.95 24.73
C PRO A 316 -2.80 25.67 25.53
N THR A 317 -2.87 24.88 26.60
CA THR A 317 -1.69 24.55 27.42
C THR A 317 -0.64 23.74 26.64
N GLN A 318 -1.08 22.99 25.62
CA GLN A 318 -0.21 22.17 24.77
C GLN A 318 0.14 22.85 23.43
N ALA A 319 -0.30 24.10 23.21
CA ALA A 319 -0.03 24.80 21.95
C ALA A 319 1.47 25.01 21.69
N THR A 320 2.26 25.28 22.75
CA THR A 320 3.72 25.38 22.65
C THR A 320 4.34 24.06 22.22
N PHE A 321 3.89 22.93 22.79
CA PHE A 321 4.32 21.59 22.38
C PHE A 321 4.03 21.33 20.90
N PHE A 322 2.81 21.62 20.44
CA PHE A 322 2.45 21.44 19.03
C PHE A 322 3.26 22.33 18.10
N THR A 323 3.57 23.56 18.50
CA THR A 323 4.43 24.47 17.73
C THR A 323 5.84 23.91 17.60
N THR A 324 6.43 23.44 18.71
CA THR A 324 7.74 22.78 18.72
C THR A 324 7.71 21.49 17.90
N TYR A 325 6.63 20.71 17.95
CA TYR A 325 6.48 19.49 17.16
C TYR A 325 6.43 19.78 15.65
N VAL A 326 5.68 20.79 15.22
CA VAL A 326 5.64 21.22 13.82
C VAL A 326 7.01 21.70 13.35
N LEU A 327 7.70 22.50 14.17
CA LEU A 327 9.02 23.04 13.80
C LEU A 327 10.10 21.95 13.78
N SER A 328 10.17 21.11 14.81
CA SER A 328 11.19 20.06 14.91
C SER A 328 10.91 18.89 13.96
N SER A 329 9.75 18.24 14.09
CA SER A 329 9.40 17.05 13.33
C SER A 329 9.08 17.39 11.87
N GLY A 330 8.36 18.48 11.61
CA GLY A 330 8.00 18.88 10.26
C GLY A 330 9.21 19.28 9.42
N TRP A 331 10.05 20.20 9.92
CA TRP A 331 11.18 20.71 9.14
C TRP A 331 12.29 19.67 9.02
N ALA A 332 12.62 18.97 10.09
CA ALA A 332 13.60 17.88 10.02
C ALA A 332 13.12 16.78 9.07
N SER A 333 11.82 16.47 9.04
CA SER A 333 11.27 15.50 8.09
C SER A 333 11.43 15.96 6.65
N LEU A 334 11.19 17.24 6.34
CA LEU A 334 11.40 17.76 4.98
C LEU A 334 12.88 17.68 4.58
N SER A 335 13.80 18.00 5.49
CA SER A 335 15.23 17.85 5.26
C SER A 335 15.62 16.38 5.02
N CYS A 336 15.09 15.45 5.82
CA CYS A 336 15.30 14.01 5.61
C CYS A 336 14.69 13.52 4.29
N GLU A 337 13.55 14.06 3.87
CA GLU A 337 12.90 13.71 2.62
C GLU A 337 13.68 14.19 1.40
N ILE A 338 14.32 15.37 1.47
CA ILE A 338 15.26 15.83 0.43
C ILE A 338 16.50 14.94 0.39
N MET A 339 17.10 14.69 1.55
CA MET A 339 18.39 13.97 1.65
C MET A 339 18.26 12.48 1.36
N GLN A 340 17.08 11.90 1.59
CA GLN A 340 16.81 10.46 1.47
C GLN A 340 17.90 9.58 2.10
N PRO A 341 18.14 9.70 3.41
CA PRO A 341 19.24 9.01 4.07
C PRO A 341 19.14 7.49 3.93
N PHE A 342 17.94 6.93 4.04
CA PHE A 342 17.75 5.48 4.01
C PHE A 342 18.15 4.86 2.65
N PRO A 343 17.64 5.32 1.49
CA PRO A 343 18.13 4.87 0.19
C PRO A 343 19.63 5.12 -0.02
N LEU A 344 20.14 6.27 0.43
CA LEU A 344 21.54 6.65 0.25
C LEU A 344 22.49 5.75 1.05
N ILE A 345 22.14 5.45 2.30
CA ILE A 345 22.86 4.51 3.16
C ILE A 345 22.79 3.09 2.59
N CYS A 346 21.62 2.63 2.13
CA CYS A 346 21.48 1.32 1.50
C CYS A 346 22.33 1.21 0.22
N ASN A 347 22.36 2.27 -0.59
CA ASN A 347 23.19 2.32 -1.79
C ASN A 347 24.68 2.34 -1.44
N PHE A 348 25.09 3.13 -0.43
CA PHE A 348 26.46 3.17 0.06
C PHE A 348 26.92 1.79 0.56
N PHE A 349 26.12 1.13 1.40
CA PHE A 349 26.38 -0.23 1.86
C PHE A 349 26.49 -1.21 0.70
N ARG A 350 25.60 -1.12 -0.30
CA ARG A 350 25.65 -2.03 -1.45
C ARG A 350 26.87 -1.79 -2.34
N LYS A 351 27.20 -0.53 -2.61
CA LYS A 351 28.33 -0.17 -3.47
C LYS A 351 29.67 -0.48 -2.80
N PHE A 352 29.77 -0.22 -1.50
CA PHE A 352 31.02 -0.34 -0.77
C PHE A 352 31.25 -1.73 -0.17
N ILE A 353 30.22 -2.34 0.46
CA ILE A 353 30.31 -3.68 1.07
C ILE A 353 30.04 -4.77 0.03
N LEU A 354 28.91 -4.72 -0.68
CA LEU A 354 28.54 -5.77 -1.65
C LEU A 354 29.23 -5.63 -3.02
N ARG A 355 29.91 -4.50 -3.29
CA ARG A 355 30.62 -4.18 -4.56
C ARG A 355 29.87 -4.56 -5.85
N THR A 356 28.54 -4.54 -5.80
CA THR A 356 27.68 -4.89 -6.93
C THR A 356 27.70 -3.77 -7.96
N LYS A 357 28.19 -4.04 -9.18
CA LYS A 357 28.19 -3.07 -10.30
C LYS A 357 26.85 -2.96 -11.03
N VAL A 358 25.91 -3.89 -10.78
CA VAL A 358 24.61 -3.91 -11.42
C VAL A 358 23.61 -3.09 -10.60
N GLU A 359 23.28 -1.92 -11.12
CA GLU A 359 22.16 -1.09 -10.65
C GLU A 359 20.86 -1.81 -11.00
N PRO A 360 20.10 -2.36 -10.03
CA PRO A 360 18.91 -3.09 -10.40
C PRO A 360 17.80 -2.10 -10.73
N SER A 361 17.10 -2.36 -11.84
CA SER A 361 15.82 -1.73 -12.20
C SER A 361 14.75 -1.82 -11.09
N SER A 362 14.94 -2.66 -10.07
CA SER A 362 14.05 -2.83 -8.92
C SER A 362 14.25 -1.81 -7.78
N CYS A 363 15.25 -0.92 -7.85
CA CYS A 363 15.47 0.14 -6.86
C CYS A 363 14.61 1.41 -7.11
N ALA A 364 13.58 1.31 -7.95
CA ALA A 364 12.63 2.39 -8.16
C ALA A 364 11.90 2.75 -6.85
N LEU A 365 12.25 3.90 -6.27
CA LEU A 365 11.64 4.42 -5.05
C LEU A 365 10.20 4.82 -5.35
N THR A 366 9.25 4.30 -4.57
CA THR A 366 7.83 4.63 -4.72
C THR A 366 7.43 5.57 -3.61
N PHE A 367 6.68 6.62 -3.95
CA PHE A 367 6.19 7.58 -2.97
C PHE A 367 5.46 6.88 -1.80
N PRO A 368 5.87 7.11 -0.54
CA PRO A 368 5.30 6.45 0.63
C PRO A 368 3.99 7.12 1.06
N HIS A 369 2.93 6.92 0.26
CA HIS A 369 1.59 7.48 0.48
C HIS A 369 1.03 7.23 1.89
N HIS A 370 1.37 6.10 2.51
CA HIS A 370 0.84 5.68 3.81
C HIS A 370 1.52 6.37 5.01
N THR A 371 2.65 7.05 4.83
CA THR A 371 3.35 7.81 5.88
C THR A 371 3.17 9.31 5.71
N GLU A 372 3.38 9.81 4.50
CA GLU A 372 3.40 11.26 4.24
C GLU A 372 2.01 11.87 4.25
N ILE A 373 0.99 11.20 3.67
CA ILE A 373 -0.38 11.73 3.66
C ILE A 373 -0.92 11.87 5.10
N PRO A 374 -0.85 10.86 5.98
CA PRO A 374 -1.27 11.02 7.37
C PRO A 374 -0.51 12.11 8.14
N ARG A 375 0.80 12.27 7.88
CA ARG A 375 1.62 13.32 8.52
C ARG A 375 1.15 14.71 8.11
N LEU A 376 0.94 14.96 6.82
CA LEU A 376 0.42 16.23 6.32
C LEU A 376 -0.98 16.51 6.86
N LEU A 377 -1.85 15.50 6.90
CA LEU A 377 -3.19 15.61 7.46
C LEU A 377 -3.19 15.90 8.96
N LEU A 378 -2.21 15.37 9.71
CA LEU A 378 -2.02 15.73 11.12
C LEU A 378 -1.66 17.21 11.27
N PHE A 379 -0.77 17.76 10.43
CA PHE A 379 -0.45 19.18 10.48
C PHE A 379 -1.62 20.08 10.10
N VAL A 380 -2.43 19.66 9.11
CA VAL A 380 -3.71 20.30 8.82
C VAL A 380 -4.64 20.25 10.04
N HIS A 381 -4.72 19.10 10.71
CA HIS A 381 -5.52 18.91 11.91
C HIS A 381 -5.09 19.85 13.05
N ILE A 382 -3.81 19.86 13.39
CA ILE A 382 -3.22 20.73 14.41
C ILE A 382 -3.45 22.21 14.06
N GLY A 383 -3.27 22.59 12.79
CA GLY A 383 -3.51 23.95 12.31
C GLY A 383 -4.95 24.40 12.54
N PHE A 384 -5.93 23.56 12.17
CA PHE A 384 -7.34 23.87 12.40
C PHE A 384 -7.68 23.94 13.90
N THR A 385 -7.22 23.00 14.71
CA THR A 385 -7.58 22.96 16.14
C THR A 385 -6.94 24.10 16.93
N CYS A 386 -5.70 24.47 16.60
CA CYS A 386 -4.95 25.51 17.30
C CYS A 386 -5.20 26.92 16.74
N SER A 387 -5.80 27.07 15.54
CA SER A 387 -6.04 28.36 14.90
C SER A 387 -6.79 29.36 15.79
N ILE A 388 -7.81 28.92 16.54
CA ILE A 388 -8.61 29.81 17.39
C ILE A 388 -7.88 30.13 18.70
N MET A 389 -7.09 29.19 19.22
CA MET A 389 -6.46 29.30 20.55
C MET A 389 -5.09 29.99 20.51
N ALA A 390 -4.26 29.59 19.54
CA ALA A 390 -2.87 29.99 19.41
C ALA A 390 -2.56 30.27 17.92
N PRO A 391 -3.01 31.42 17.37
CA PRO A 391 -2.89 31.72 15.95
C PRO A 391 -1.44 31.81 15.47
N LEU A 392 -0.47 31.99 16.38
CA LEU A 392 0.95 32.00 16.09
C LEU A 392 1.47 30.70 15.43
N ILE A 393 0.75 29.57 15.53
CA ILE A 393 1.13 28.33 14.85
C ILE A 393 0.93 28.38 13.33
N LEU A 394 -0.02 29.21 12.86
CA LEU A 394 -0.39 29.31 11.45
C LEU A 394 0.75 29.77 10.53
N PRO A 395 1.52 30.84 10.83
CA PRO A 395 2.65 31.22 9.99
C PRO A 395 3.71 30.12 9.89
N PHE A 396 3.99 29.38 10.98
CA PHE A 396 4.94 28.25 10.93
C PHE A 396 4.43 27.12 10.04
N LEU A 397 3.13 26.81 10.11
CA LEU A 397 2.50 25.82 9.23
C LEU A 397 2.50 26.29 7.76
N LEU A 398 2.25 27.57 7.50
CA LEU A 398 2.28 28.13 6.15
C LEU A 398 3.67 27.96 5.53
N VAL A 399 4.73 28.32 6.26
CA VAL A 399 6.12 28.12 5.82
C VAL A 399 6.41 26.64 5.59
N PHE A 400 5.96 25.76 6.49
CA PHE A 400 6.09 24.32 6.32
C PHE A 400 5.41 23.83 5.04
N PHE A 401 4.16 24.20 4.76
CA PHE A 401 3.44 23.77 3.56
C PHE A 401 4.06 24.32 2.28
N PHE A 402 4.59 25.55 2.31
CA PHE A 402 5.34 26.13 1.21
C PHE A 402 6.62 25.33 0.89
N LEU A 403 7.43 25.03 1.92
CA LEU A 403 8.62 24.21 1.76
C LEU A 403 8.26 22.78 1.31
N ALA A 404 7.24 22.19 1.92
CA ALA A 404 6.74 20.87 1.54
C ALA A 404 6.33 20.82 0.06
N PHE A 405 5.63 21.85 -0.44
CA PHE A 405 5.28 21.95 -1.85
C PHE A 405 6.52 21.92 -2.76
N LEU A 406 7.55 22.71 -2.45
CA LEU A 406 8.80 22.72 -3.23
C LEU A 406 9.52 21.37 -3.19
N VAL A 407 9.64 20.78 -2.00
CA VAL A 407 10.34 19.50 -1.77
C VAL A 407 9.64 18.36 -2.48
N TYR A 408 8.34 18.16 -2.23
CA TYR A 408 7.60 17.06 -2.83
C TYR A 408 7.46 17.23 -4.35
N ARG A 409 7.34 18.48 -4.86
CA ARG A 409 7.38 18.72 -6.31
C ARG A 409 8.69 18.25 -6.92
N ASN A 410 9.83 18.62 -6.32
CA ASN A 410 11.14 18.17 -6.78
C ASN A 410 11.27 16.63 -6.72
N GLN A 411 10.86 16.02 -5.61
CA GLN A 411 10.97 14.58 -5.42
C GLN A 411 10.07 13.76 -6.35
N ILE A 412 8.84 14.23 -6.62
CA ILE A 412 7.92 13.56 -7.55
C ILE A 412 8.44 13.61 -8.99
N LEU A 413 9.12 14.70 -9.38
CA LEU A 413 9.67 14.84 -10.72
C LEU A 413 10.97 14.05 -10.92
N ASN A 414 11.87 14.05 -9.93
CA ASN A 414 13.25 13.58 -10.11
C ASN A 414 13.55 12.21 -9.52
N VAL A 415 12.80 11.75 -8.51
CA VAL A 415 13.17 10.53 -7.75
C VAL A 415 12.08 9.47 -7.77
N TYR A 416 10.82 9.86 -7.58
CA TYR A 416 9.75 8.88 -7.41
C TYR A 416 9.26 8.29 -8.73
N VAL A 417 9.28 6.96 -8.80
CA VAL A 417 8.73 6.20 -9.94
C VAL A 417 7.38 5.61 -9.53
N ARG A 418 6.35 5.92 -10.33
CA ARG A 418 5.00 5.38 -10.18
C ARG A 418 4.98 3.92 -10.64
N LYS A 419 4.70 2.99 -9.73
CA LYS A 419 4.60 1.54 -10.02
C LYS A 419 3.20 1.11 -10.46
N TYR A 420 2.19 1.89 -10.10
CA TYR A 420 0.78 1.66 -10.40
C TYR A 420 0.04 2.98 -10.24
N GLU A 421 -1.09 3.13 -10.93
CA GLU A 421 -1.92 4.32 -10.85
C GLU A 421 -3.10 4.07 -9.89
N SER A 422 -3.37 5.05 -9.00
CA SER A 422 -4.44 4.93 -7.98
C SER A 422 -5.67 5.75 -8.33
N GLY A 423 -5.64 6.53 -9.41
CA GLY A 423 -6.81 7.29 -9.90
C GLY A 423 -7.32 8.35 -8.91
N GLY A 424 -6.47 8.85 -8.02
CA GLY A 424 -6.83 9.88 -7.03
C GLY A 424 -7.73 9.38 -5.90
N GLU A 425 -7.77 8.08 -5.61
CA GLU A 425 -8.60 7.50 -4.54
C GLU A 425 -8.24 7.94 -3.11
N PHE A 426 -7.10 8.59 -2.91
CA PHE A 426 -6.69 9.17 -1.63
C PHE A 426 -7.43 10.49 -1.31
N TRP A 427 -7.99 11.18 -2.31
CA TRP A 427 -8.65 12.47 -2.10
C TRP A 427 -9.83 12.44 -1.11
N PRO A 428 -10.75 11.44 -1.14
CA PRO A 428 -11.78 11.32 -0.13
C PRO A 428 -11.25 11.19 1.31
N ILE A 429 -10.05 10.62 1.50
CA ILE A 429 -9.42 10.54 2.84
C ILE A 429 -9.01 11.94 3.30
N VAL A 430 -8.37 12.70 2.42
CA VAL A 430 -7.96 14.09 2.69
C VAL A 430 -9.17 14.96 3.03
N HIS A 431 -10.23 14.91 2.21
CA HIS A 431 -11.47 15.64 2.44
C HIS A 431 -12.11 15.27 3.79
N ASN A 432 -12.33 13.98 4.04
CA ASN A 432 -12.96 13.52 5.28
C ASN A 432 -12.14 13.90 6.52
N SER A 433 -10.81 13.83 6.43
CA SER A 433 -9.92 14.25 7.51
C SER A 433 -9.99 15.76 7.75
N ALA A 434 -10.05 16.58 6.71
CA ALA A 434 -10.18 18.03 6.85
C ALA A 434 -11.53 18.43 7.48
N ILE A 435 -12.63 17.80 7.05
CA ILE A 435 -13.95 17.98 7.67
C ILE A 435 -13.94 17.55 9.14
N PHE A 436 -13.31 16.41 9.46
CA PHE A 436 -13.16 15.98 10.85
C PHE A 436 -12.40 17.01 11.69
N SER A 437 -11.29 17.56 11.16
CA SER A 437 -10.54 18.62 11.82
C SER A 437 -11.39 19.88 12.06
N LEU A 438 -12.19 20.31 11.06
CA LEU A 438 -13.10 21.45 11.20
C LEU A 438 -14.17 21.21 12.26
N LEU A 439 -14.81 20.04 12.25
CA LEU A 439 -15.79 19.66 13.27
C LEU A 439 -15.17 19.65 14.66
N LEU A 440 -13.96 19.10 14.80
CA LEU A 440 -13.26 19.11 16.08
C LEU A 440 -12.94 20.53 16.55
N THR A 441 -12.48 21.41 15.65
CA THR A 441 -12.25 22.84 15.96
C THR A 441 -13.53 23.52 16.45
N GLN A 442 -14.67 23.26 15.81
CA GLN A 442 -15.96 23.82 16.23
C GLN A 442 -16.40 23.29 17.60
N VAL A 443 -16.19 22.00 17.88
CA VAL A 443 -16.44 21.41 19.22
C VAL A 443 -15.54 22.03 20.28
N ILE A 444 -14.26 22.24 19.99
CA ILE A 444 -13.34 22.93 20.90
C ILE A 444 -13.79 24.39 21.10
N ALA A 445 -14.15 25.10 20.04
CA ALA A 445 -14.63 26.48 20.11
C ALA A 445 -15.89 26.61 20.99
N LEU A 446 -16.83 25.66 20.86
CA LEU A 446 -18.00 25.56 21.72
C LEU A 446 -17.60 25.44 23.21
N GLY A 447 -16.62 24.58 23.50
CA GLY A 447 -16.05 24.44 24.84
C GLY A 447 -15.42 25.72 25.38
N VAL A 448 -14.67 26.45 24.53
CA VAL A 448 -13.97 27.68 24.91
C VAL A 448 -14.95 28.81 25.21
N PHE A 449 -15.94 29.03 24.34
CA PHE A 449 -16.97 30.05 24.56
C PHE A 449 -17.87 29.70 25.75
N GLY A 450 -18.11 28.41 25.99
CA GLY A 450 -18.78 27.92 27.19
C GLY A 450 -18.03 28.28 28.48
N ILE A 451 -16.69 28.13 28.49
CA ILE A 451 -15.87 28.54 29.64
C ILE A 451 -15.87 30.05 29.82
N LYS A 452 -15.78 30.82 28.72
CA LYS A 452 -15.81 32.29 28.74
C LYS A 452 -17.18 32.89 29.07
N ARG A 453 -18.19 32.07 29.36
CA ARG A 453 -19.58 32.48 29.68
C ARG A 453 -20.18 33.41 28.63
N SER A 454 -19.91 33.17 27.34
CA SER A 454 -20.55 33.90 26.22
C SER A 454 -21.60 33.02 25.54
N PRO A 455 -22.88 33.06 25.99
CA PRO A 455 -23.92 32.19 25.47
C PRO A 455 -24.29 32.52 24.02
N VAL A 456 -24.19 33.80 23.62
CA VAL A 456 -24.48 34.24 22.25
C VAL A 456 -23.51 33.60 21.25
N ALA A 457 -22.20 33.67 21.53
CA ALA A 457 -21.19 33.05 20.67
C ALA A 457 -21.31 31.52 20.63
N SER A 458 -21.56 30.89 21.79
CA SER A 458 -21.82 29.45 21.87
C SER A 458 -23.05 29.03 21.04
N GLY A 459 -24.10 29.86 21.03
CA GLY A 459 -25.31 29.64 20.26
C GLY A 459 -25.05 29.59 18.76
N PHE A 460 -24.23 30.50 18.22
CA PHE A 460 -23.89 30.53 16.78
C PHE A 460 -22.99 29.38 16.31
N ILE A 461 -22.22 28.73 17.20
CA ILE A 461 -21.39 27.58 16.85
C ILE A 461 -22.23 26.33 16.56
N ILE A 462 -23.39 26.17 17.21
CA ILE A 462 -24.25 24.99 17.02
C ILE A 462 -24.78 24.90 15.57
N PRO A 463 -25.37 25.96 14.97
CA PRO A 463 -25.70 25.99 13.55
C PRO A 463 -24.50 25.74 12.63
N LEU A 464 -23.32 26.23 12.99
CA LEU A 464 -22.10 26.03 12.20
C LEU A 464 -21.68 24.55 12.12
N ILE A 465 -21.80 23.81 13.24
CA ILE A 465 -21.57 22.35 13.27
C ILE A 465 -22.58 21.64 12.37
N LEU A 466 -23.86 21.99 12.48
CA LEU A 466 -24.92 21.41 11.65
C LEU A 466 -24.67 21.68 10.17
N LEU A 467 -24.34 22.92 9.80
CA LEU A 467 -24.03 23.31 8.42
C LEU A 467 -22.82 22.54 7.88
N THR A 468 -21.78 22.32 8.69
CA THR A 468 -20.59 21.56 8.30
C THR A 468 -20.92 20.08 8.08
N LEU A 469 -21.78 19.49 8.91
CA LEU A 469 -22.26 18.12 8.72
C LEU A 469 -23.13 17.98 7.48
N LEU A 470 -24.06 18.92 7.25
CA LEU A 470 -24.89 18.97 6.05
C LEU A 470 -24.04 19.13 4.77
N PHE A 471 -23.03 20.00 4.82
CA PHE A 471 -22.08 20.16 3.72
C PHE A 471 -21.30 18.86 3.44
N ASN A 472 -20.82 18.19 4.48
CA ASN A 472 -20.14 16.90 4.32
C ASN A 472 -21.06 15.84 3.72
N GLU A 473 -22.32 15.78 4.15
CA GLU A 473 -23.30 14.86 3.60
C GLU A 473 -23.59 15.15 2.12
N TYR A 474 -23.80 16.43 1.79
CA TYR A 474 -23.96 16.89 0.41
C TYR A 474 -22.77 16.47 -0.46
N CYS A 475 -21.54 16.72 0.00
CA CYS A 475 -20.33 16.33 -0.71
C CYS A 475 -20.19 14.82 -0.85
N ARG A 476 -20.55 14.06 0.18
CA ARG A 476 -20.51 12.59 0.18
C ARG A 476 -21.51 12.03 -0.83
N GLN A 477 -22.73 12.54 -0.88
CA GLN A 477 -23.75 12.08 -1.82
C GLN A 477 -23.41 12.47 -3.27
N ARG A 478 -22.96 13.71 -3.49
CA ARG A 478 -22.71 14.24 -4.83
C ARG A 478 -21.40 13.77 -5.44
N PHE A 479 -20.29 13.82 -4.69
CA PHE A 479 -18.95 13.60 -5.24
C PHE A 479 -18.35 12.23 -4.91
N SER A 480 -18.72 11.58 -3.80
CA SER A 480 -18.19 10.24 -3.48
C SER A 480 -18.46 9.19 -4.58
N PRO A 481 -19.63 9.17 -5.25
CA PRO A 481 -19.88 8.24 -6.34
C PRO A 481 -18.88 8.36 -7.49
N VAL A 482 -18.42 9.57 -7.82
CA VAL A 482 -17.42 9.81 -8.88
C VAL A 482 -16.07 9.14 -8.57
N PHE A 483 -15.74 8.97 -7.29
CA PHE A 483 -14.50 8.30 -6.89
C PHE A 483 -14.61 6.78 -6.92
N LYS A 484 -15.80 6.24 -6.69
CA LYS A 484 -16.07 4.78 -6.61
C LYS A 484 -16.52 4.19 -7.95
N ARG A 485 -17.25 4.95 -8.75
CA ARG A 485 -17.88 4.52 -10.00
C ARG A 485 -17.38 5.40 -11.14
N ARG A 486 -17.22 4.80 -12.30
CA ARG A 486 -16.88 5.52 -13.53
C ARG A 486 -18.16 5.86 -14.28
N PRO A 487 -18.27 7.06 -14.87
CA PRO A 487 -19.46 7.44 -15.63
C PRO A 487 -19.54 6.64 -16.94
N ALA A 488 -20.72 6.11 -17.25
CA ALA A 488 -20.96 5.29 -18.44
C ALA A 488 -20.72 6.05 -19.74
N GLN A 489 -21.19 7.30 -19.82
CA GLN A 489 -21.01 8.17 -20.99
C GLN A 489 -19.55 8.24 -21.43
N ILE A 490 -18.62 8.50 -20.49
CA ILE A 490 -17.20 8.61 -20.80
C ILE A 490 -16.64 7.27 -21.30
N LEU A 491 -17.05 6.14 -20.72
CA LEU A 491 -16.57 4.84 -21.18
C LEU A 491 -17.03 4.52 -22.61
N ILE A 492 -18.29 4.86 -22.94
CA ILE A 492 -18.85 4.66 -24.28
C ILE A 492 -18.15 5.56 -25.30
N GLU A 493 -17.95 6.84 -24.98
CA GLU A 493 -17.23 7.79 -25.84
C GLU A 493 -15.79 7.30 -26.09
N MET A 494 -15.08 6.80 -25.07
CA MET A 494 -13.74 6.25 -25.25
C MET A 494 -13.75 4.97 -26.09
N ASP A 495 -14.75 4.09 -25.94
CA ASP A 495 -14.88 2.87 -26.75
C ASP A 495 -15.16 3.21 -28.23
N GLN A 496 -15.98 4.23 -28.50
CA GLN A 496 -16.24 4.74 -29.85
C GLN A 496 -15.00 5.37 -30.48
N GLN A 497 -14.20 6.11 -29.71
CA GLN A 497 -12.93 6.66 -30.19
C GLN A 497 -11.93 5.56 -30.54
N ASP A 498 -11.81 4.52 -29.71
CA ASP A 498 -10.93 3.38 -29.98
C ASP A 498 -11.39 2.55 -31.19
N GLU A 499 -12.71 2.51 -31.45
CA GLU A 499 -13.30 1.94 -32.66
C GLU A 499 -12.91 2.71 -33.92
N GLN A 500 -13.06 4.04 -33.90
CA GLN A 500 -12.70 4.92 -35.01
C GLN A 500 -11.20 4.85 -35.33
N LEU A 501 -10.37 4.62 -34.31
CA LEU A 501 -8.91 4.46 -34.46
C LEU A 501 -8.49 3.04 -34.87
N GLY A 502 -9.41 2.08 -34.98
CA GLY A 502 -9.12 0.69 -35.36
C GLY A 502 -8.31 -0.09 -34.31
N ARG A 503 -8.26 0.36 -33.06
CA ARG A 503 -7.39 -0.21 -32.01
C ARG A 503 -7.99 -1.41 -31.27
N LYS A 504 -9.21 -1.82 -31.62
CA LYS A 504 -9.96 -2.87 -30.89
C LYS A 504 -9.21 -4.19 -30.78
N GLU A 505 -8.64 -4.67 -31.88
CA GLU A 505 -7.97 -5.99 -31.91
C GLU A 505 -6.67 -6.00 -31.09
N GLU A 506 -5.88 -4.92 -31.17
CA GLU A 506 -4.68 -4.74 -30.36
C GLU A 506 -5.01 -4.74 -28.86
N ILE A 507 -6.06 -4.00 -28.49
CA ILE A 507 -6.55 -3.95 -27.10
C ILE A 507 -7.00 -5.34 -26.63
N HIS A 508 -7.77 -6.07 -27.44
CA HIS A 508 -8.22 -7.42 -27.09
C HIS A 508 -7.06 -8.41 -26.89
N ASN A 509 -6.02 -8.32 -27.72
CA ASN A 509 -4.81 -9.14 -27.57
C ASN A 509 -3.99 -8.76 -26.33
N GLN A 510 -3.90 -7.46 -26.03
CA GLN A 510 -3.23 -6.96 -24.84
C GLN A 510 -3.97 -7.40 -23.55
N ILE A 511 -5.30 -7.38 -23.55
CA ILE A 511 -6.11 -7.79 -22.39
C ILE A 511 -5.88 -9.27 -22.05
N ARG A 512 -5.85 -10.15 -23.07
CA ARG A 512 -5.60 -11.58 -22.87
C ARG A 512 -4.24 -11.85 -22.24
N SER A 513 -3.23 -11.04 -22.56
CA SER A 513 -1.86 -11.18 -22.04
C SER A 513 -1.60 -10.43 -20.73
N ALA A 514 -2.48 -9.51 -20.33
CA ALA A 514 -2.25 -8.62 -19.20
C ALA A 514 -2.28 -9.32 -17.83
N TYR A 515 -3.17 -10.30 -17.62
CA TYR A 515 -3.44 -10.88 -16.29
C TYR A 515 -2.91 -12.31 -16.10
N PHE A 516 -1.68 -12.59 -16.57
CA PHE A 516 -1.02 -13.87 -16.31
C PHE A 516 -0.19 -13.84 -15.00
N GLN A 517 -0.40 -14.86 -14.15
CA GLN A 517 0.37 -15.04 -12.91
C GLN A 517 1.85 -15.33 -13.18
N ASN A 518 2.13 -16.13 -14.22
CA ASN A 518 3.48 -16.50 -14.63
C ASN A 518 3.72 -16.11 -16.09
N PRO A 519 4.76 -15.31 -16.40
CA PRO A 519 5.09 -14.90 -17.76
C PRO A 519 5.66 -16.02 -18.65
N ILE A 520 5.86 -17.23 -18.12
CA ILE A 520 6.31 -18.41 -18.90
C ILE A 520 5.12 -19.14 -19.53
N ILE A 521 3.95 -19.13 -18.86
CA ILE A 521 2.72 -19.75 -19.38
C ILE A 521 2.22 -18.99 -20.61
N SER A 522 2.48 -17.69 -20.72
CA SER A 522 2.12 -16.89 -21.90
C SER A 522 2.79 -17.39 -23.18
N HIS A 523 4.03 -17.91 -23.11
CA HIS A 523 4.71 -18.48 -24.27
C HIS A 523 4.15 -19.84 -24.68
N GLN A 524 3.78 -20.72 -23.72
CA GLN A 524 3.20 -22.01 -24.06
C GLN A 524 1.76 -21.91 -24.59
N VAL A 525 0.95 -20.99 -24.05
CA VAL A 525 -0.44 -20.78 -24.52
C VAL A 525 -0.46 -20.11 -25.91
N SER A 526 0.45 -19.17 -26.18
CA SER A 526 0.58 -18.55 -27.52
C SER A 526 1.14 -19.51 -28.58
N ILE A 527 1.97 -20.48 -28.19
CA ILE A 527 2.41 -21.55 -29.10
C ILE A 527 1.26 -22.51 -29.42
N ASN A 528 0.44 -22.87 -28.44
CA ASN A 528 -0.69 -23.79 -28.64
C ASN A 528 -1.87 -23.17 -29.40
N SER A 529 -2.08 -21.86 -29.34
CA SER A 529 -3.14 -21.18 -30.11
C SER A 529 -2.82 -21.02 -31.60
N ASN A 530 -1.57 -21.23 -32.01
CA ASN A 530 -1.10 -21.01 -33.38
C ASN A 530 -0.97 -22.30 -34.22
N LEU A 531 -1.37 -23.46 -33.68
CA LEU A 531 -1.41 -24.72 -34.42
C LEU A 531 -2.85 -25.03 -34.89
N PRO A 532 -3.15 -25.01 -36.19
CA PRO A 532 -4.43 -25.49 -36.69
C PRO A 532 -4.52 -27.01 -36.48
N LEU A 533 -5.66 -27.47 -35.94
CA LEU A 533 -6.01 -28.89 -35.83
C LEU A 533 -6.10 -29.51 -37.24
N SER A 534 -5.02 -30.14 -37.69
CA SER A 534 -5.01 -31.03 -38.84
C SER A 534 -5.17 -32.48 -38.34
N ARG A 535 -6.28 -33.12 -38.73
CA ARG A 535 -6.49 -34.57 -38.66
C ARG A 535 -5.32 -35.30 -39.33
N ASN A 536 -4.73 -36.28 -38.64
CA ASN A 536 -3.82 -37.24 -39.27
C ASN A 536 -4.46 -38.63 -39.35
N THR A 537 -4.83 -39.00 -40.57
CA THR A 537 -4.86 -40.38 -41.06
C THR A 537 -3.43 -40.83 -41.42
N SER A 538 -3.04 -41.97 -40.84
CA SER A 538 -2.21 -43.07 -41.39
C SER A 538 -0.75 -42.88 -41.87
N HIS A 539 0.05 -43.85 -41.39
CA HIS A 539 1.12 -44.61 -42.06
C HIS A 539 2.60 -44.14 -42.10
N HIS A 540 3.44 -45.13 -41.82
CA HIS A 540 4.89 -45.26 -41.93
C HIS A 540 5.52 -44.70 -43.23
N GLN A 541 6.71 -44.11 -43.11
CA GLN A 541 8.00 -44.60 -43.63
C GLN A 541 9.11 -43.65 -43.14
N GLY A 542 10.30 -44.18 -42.82
CA GLY A 542 11.44 -43.41 -42.30
C GLY A 542 12.21 -42.63 -43.36
N ASP A 543 13.06 -41.70 -42.91
CA ASP A 543 14.46 -41.60 -43.33
C ASP A 543 15.21 -40.59 -42.43
N GLU A 544 16.49 -40.91 -42.22
CA GLU A 544 17.50 -40.21 -41.43
C GLU A 544 18.00 -38.92 -42.12
N ASP A 545 18.82 -38.19 -41.36
CA ASP A 545 19.71 -37.08 -41.78
C ASP A 545 19.12 -35.68 -42.00
N ASN A 546 19.31 -34.81 -41.00
CA ASN A 546 20.30 -33.73 -41.13
C ASN A 546 20.42 -32.89 -39.84
N LEU A 547 21.51 -33.15 -39.13
CA LEU A 547 22.05 -32.38 -38.02
C LEU A 547 22.91 -31.24 -38.59
N HIS A 548 22.39 -30.03 -38.81
CA HIS A 548 23.16 -28.76 -38.81
C HIS A 548 22.25 -27.56 -39.08
N GLY A 549 22.00 -26.71 -38.07
CA GLY A 549 21.23 -25.49 -38.29
C GLY A 549 20.88 -24.67 -37.05
N LEU A 550 21.81 -24.49 -36.09
CA LEU A 550 21.57 -23.60 -34.94
C LEU A 550 22.75 -22.65 -34.70
N LYS A 551 22.97 -21.72 -35.63
CA LYS A 551 23.84 -20.54 -35.43
C LYS A 551 23.29 -19.34 -36.18
N SER A 552 22.41 -18.56 -35.55
CA SER A 552 22.30 -17.10 -35.73
C SER A 552 21.14 -16.56 -34.86
N LEU A 553 21.46 -16.13 -33.64
CA LEU A 553 20.57 -15.30 -32.82
C LEU A 553 21.39 -14.09 -32.34
N LYS A 554 21.33 -13.01 -33.12
CA LYS A 554 21.71 -11.66 -32.66
C LYS A 554 20.51 -11.04 -31.94
N PRO A 555 20.65 -10.48 -30.73
CA PRO A 555 19.60 -9.67 -30.13
C PRO A 555 19.57 -8.28 -30.76
N LEU A 556 18.41 -7.88 -31.27
CA LEU A 556 18.13 -6.53 -31.77
C LEU A 556 18.22 -5.53 -30.60
N ARG A 557 19.12 -4.56 -30.75
CA ARG A 557 19.20 -3.34 -29.92
C ARG A 557 17.95 -2.50 -30.15
N TYR A 558 17.21 -2.20 -29.10
CA TYR A 558 16.26 -1.09 -29.10
C TYR A 558 17.04 0.22 -29.02
N SER A 559 16.92 1.04 -30.07
CA SER A 559 17.45 2.39 -30.13
C SER A 559 16.55 3.33 -29.35
N THR A 560 17.11 4.02 -28.35
CA THR A 560 16.53 5.16 -27.66
C THR A 560 16.50 6.36 -28.59
N SER A 561 15.34 6.71 -29.14
CA SER A 561 15.14 8.00 -29.80
C SER A 561 14.76 9.06 -28.78
N SER A 562 15.72 9.96 -28.55
CA SER A 562 15.59 11.29 -27.97
C SER A 562 14.36 12.04 -28.47
N ILE A 563 13.57 12.61 -27.56
CA ILE A 563 12.77 13.82 -27.82
C ILE A 563 13.12 14.82 -26.71
N ARG A 564 13.66 15.96 -27.14
CA ARG A 564 13.99 17.14 -26.35
C ARG A 564 12.73 17.85 -25.87
#